data_AF-A0A150HNG0-F1
#
_entry.id   AF-A0A150HNG0-F1
#
_cell.length_a   1.000
_cell.length_b   1.000
_cell.length_c   1.000
_cell.angle_alpha   90.00
_cell.angle_beta   90.00
_cell.angle_gamma   90.00
#
_symmetry.space_group_name_H-M   'P 1'
#
loop_
_entity.id
_entity.type
_entity.pdbx_description
1 polymer ?
#
loop_
_entity_poly.entity_id
_entity_poly.type
_entity_poly.pdbx_seq_one_letter_code
_entity_poly.pdbx_strand_id
1 'polypeptide(L)'
;MMQVTQHAQKRMTKRGITKDMIDFTLDFGETKGDRWVLNRKMIEQSIGDLERKLRTAKKLRDKGGIVVVAEGESLLTAYDFDSRKMAY
;
A
#
# COMPACT_ATOMS: atom_id res chain seq x y z
N MET A 1 -12.41 12.01 3.98
CA MET A 1 -11.71 11.68 5.25
C MET A 1 -12.76 11.43 6.32
N MET A 2 -12.62 10.39 7.14
CA MET A 2 -13.56 10.12 8.24
C MET A 2 -13.43 11.16 9.36
N GLN A 3 -14.57 11.56 9.94
CA GLN A 3 -14.62 12.48 11.07
C GLN A 3 -14.45 11.72 12.39
N VAL A 4 -13.41 12.06 13.15
CA VAL A 4 -13.13 11.42 14.45
C VAL A 4 -13.86 12.18 15.55
N THR A 5 -14.80 11.52 16.24
CA THR A 5 -15.51 12.14 17.36
C THR A 5 -14.61 12.27 18.59
N GLN A 6 -14.89 13.22 19.48
CA GLN A 6 -14.16 13.37 20.75
C GLN A 6 -14.17 12.09 21.60
N HIS A 7 -15.25 11.29 21.53
CA HIS A 7 -15.30 9.99 22.20
C HIS A 7 -14.32 9.00 21.56
N ALA A 8 -14.30 8.90 20.23
CA ALA A 8 -13.36 8.04 19.52
C ALA A 8 -11.90 8.42 19.85
N GLN A 9 -11.54 9.71 19.78
CA GLN A 9 -10.21 10.20 20.13
C GLN A 9 -9.81 9.81 21.57
N LYS A 10 -10.69 10.01 22.55
CA LYS A 10 -10.44 9.59 23.95
C LYS A 10 -10.29 8.06 24.09
N ARG A 11 -11.04 7.25 23.33
CA ARG A 11 -10.91 5.78 23.32
C ARG A 11 -9.69 5.28 22.54
N MET A 12 -9.16 6.05 21.57
CA MET A 12 -7.91 5.78 20.86
C MET A 12 -6.70 5.98 21.78
N THR A 13 -6.57 7.16 22.40
CA THR A 13 -5.46 7.48 23.32
C THR A 13 -5.38 6.47 24.47
N LYS A 14 -6.52 6.12 25.09
CA LYS A 14 -6.58 5.12 26.18
C LYS A 14 -6.20 3.69 25.76
N ARG A 15 -6.07 3.41 24.47
CA ARG A 15 -5.77 2.07 23.92
C ARG A 15 -4.46 2.03 23.12
N GLY A 16 -3.73 3.14 23.03
CA GLY A 16 -2.52 3.23 22.20
C GLY A 16 -2.78 3.12 20.69
N ILE A 17 -4.01 3.38 20.24
CA ILE A 17 -4.38 3.28 18.82
C ILE A 17 -4.06 4.61 18.13
N THR A 18 -3.12 4.61 17.19
CA THR A 18 -2.77 5.79 16.39
C THR A 18 -3.70 5.97 15.19
N LYS A 19 -3.61 7.13 14.50
CA LYS A 19 -4.30 7.33 13.22
C LYS A 19 -3.79 6.33 12.18
N ASP A 20 -2.48 6.14 12.09
CA ASP A 20 -1.83 5.24 11.13
C ASP A 20 -2.30 3.79 11.29
N MET A 21 -2.55 3.33 12.53
CA MET A 21 -3.15 2.01 12.79
C MET A 21 -4.58 1.89 12.26
N ILE A 22 -5.36 2.98 12.31
CA ILE A 22 -6.72 3.02 11.74
C ILE A 22 -6.62 3.03 10.22
N ASP A 23 -5.84 3.93 9.64
CA ASP A 23 -5.68 4.06 8.19
C ASP A 23 -5.17 2.73 7.58
N PHE A 24 -4.18 2.08 8.20
CA PHE A 24 -3.72 0.73 7.81
C PHE A 24 -4.81 -0.35 7.95
N THR A 25 -5.69 -0.26 8.95
CA THR A 25 -6.84 -1.17 9.12
C THR A 25 -7.93 -0.92 8.07
N LEU A 26 -8.04 0.30 7.52
CA LEU A 26 -8.95 0.63 6.44
C LEU A 26 -8.42 0.15 5.08
N ASP A 27 -7.11 0.25 4.85
CA ASP A 27 -6.44 -0.14 3.60
C ASP A 27 -6.25 -1.67 3.46
N PHE A 28 -5.94 -2.37 4.56
CA PHE A 28 -5.56 -3.80 4.56
C PHE A 28 -6.52 -4.71 5.35
N GLY A 29 -7.56 -4.15 5.98
CA GLY A 29 -8.57 -4.90 6.73
C GLY A 29 -9.71 -5.44 5.85
N GLU A 30 -10.51 -6.33 6.44
CA GLU A 30 -11.72 -6.90 5.85
C GLU A 30 -12.95 -6.17 6.41
N THR A 31 -13.90 -5.83 5.54
CA THR A 31 -15.22 -5.32 5.95
C THR A 31 -16.13 -6.46 6.40
N LYS A 32 -16.65 -6.38 7.63
CA LYS A 32 -17.61 -7.32 8.20
C LYS A 32 -18.83 -6.55 8.70
N GLY A 33 -19.74 -6.26 7.76
CA GLY A 33 -20.86 -5.37 7.98
C GLY A 33 -20.39 -3.92 8.12
N ASP A 34 -20.61 -3.35 9.30
CA ASP A 34 -20.28 -1.97 9.69
C ASP A 34 -18.84 -1.78 10.21
N ARG A 35 -18.05 -2.87 10.29
CA ARG A 35 -16.73 -2.88 10.93
C ARG A 35 -15.62 -3.30 9.98
N TRP A 36 -14.48 -2.62 10.07
CA TRP A 36 -13.21 -3.09 9.51
C TRP A 36 -12.49 -3.95 10.55
N VAL A 37 -12.00 -5.11 10.12
CA VAL A 37 -11.29 -6.06 10.97
C VAL A 37 -9.95 -6.38 10.32
N LEU A 38 -8.87 -6.09 11.04
CA LEU A 38 -7.52 -6.51 10.71
C LEU A 38 -7.03 -7.45 11.81
N ASN A 39 -6.80 -8.71 11.48
CA ASN A 39 -6.34 -9.73 12.43
C ASN A 39 -4.85 -10.07 12.20
N ARG A 40 -4.25 -10.84 13.12
CA ARG A 40 -2.82 -11.20 13.03
C ARG A 40 -2.44 -11.84 11.69
N LYS A 41 -3.20 -12.81 11.17
CA LYS A 41 -2.90 -13.47 9.88
C LYS A 41 -2.83 -12.45 8.73
N MET A 42 -3.75 -11.49 8.73
CA MET A 42 -3.81 -10.41 7.73
C MET A 42 -2.65 -9.43 7.87
N ILE A 43 -2.20 -9.15 9.11
CA ILE A 43 -1.01 -8.33 9.38
C ILE A 43 0.25 -9.02 8.83
N GLU A 44 0.48 -10.28 9.16
CA GLU A 44 1.66 -11.04 8.68
C GLU A 44 1.66 -11.12 7.12
N GLN A 45 0.48 -11.34 6.51
CA GLN A 45 0.32 -11.31 5.05
C GLN A 45 0.64 -9.93 4.46
N SER A 46 0.09 -8.86 5.05
CA SER A 46 0.33 -7.48 4.60
C SER A 46 1.79 -7.08 4.72
N ILE A 47 2.49 -7.51 5.79
CA ILE A 47 3.94 -7.34 5.94
C ILE A 47 4.67 -8.04 4.79
N GLY A 48 4.38 -9.33 4.53
CA GLY A 48 5.01 -10.09 3.43
C GLY A 48 4.81 -9.45 2.05
N ASP A 49 3.62 -8.93 1.78
CA ASP A 49 3.29 -8.23 0.52
C ASP A 49 3.98 -6.85 0.43
N LEU A 50 4.04 -6.08 1.52
CA LEU A 50 4.73 -4.79 1.59
C LEU A 50 6.24 -4.96 1.45
N GLU A 51 6.84 -5.97 2.10
CA GLU A 51 8.24 -6.30 1.88
C GLU A 51 8.51 -6.76 0.45
N ARG A 52 7.62 -7.55 -0.16
CA ARG A 52 7.74 -7.95 -1.57
C ARG A 52 7.70 -6.73 -2.49
N LYS A 53 6.76 -5.81 -2.28
CA LYS A 53 6.69 -4.52 -2.99
C LYS A 53 7.97 -3.70 -2.78
N LEU A 54 8.49 -3.61 -1.55
CA LEU A 54 9.73 -2.90 -1.23
C LEU A 54 10.96 -3.53 -1.91
N ARG A 55 11.06 -4.86 -1.95
CA ARG A 55 12.13 -5.58 -2.69
C ARG A 55 12.06 -5.26 -4.19
N THR A 56 10.87 -5.24 -4.79
CA THR A 56 10.69 -4.85 -6.19
C THR A 56 11.03 -3.38 -6.42
N ALA A 57 10.55 -2.46 -5.56
CA ALA A 57 10.81 -1.03 -5.66
C ALA A 57 12.32 -0.70 -5.56
N LYS A 58 13.05 -1.38 -4.66
CA LYS A 58 14.52 -1.28 -4.58
C LYS A 58 15.18 -1.68 -5.92
N LYS A 59 14.82 -2.85 -6.47
CA LYS A 59 15.34 -3.29 -7.78
C LYS A 59 15.02 -2.30 -8.91
N LEU A 60 13.81 -1.74 -8.95
CA LEU A 60 13.41 -0.76 -9.96
C LEU A 60 14.20 0.55 -9.83
N ARG A 61 14.39 1.04 -8.60
CA ARG A 61 15.25 2.20 -8.31
C ARG A 61 16.68 1.94 -8.77
N ASP A 62 17.24 0.78 -8.46
CA ASP A 62 18.61 0.42 -8.83
C ASP A 62 18.77 0.25 -10.36
N LYS A 63 17.68 -0.01 -11.09
CA LYS A 63 17.60 -0.03 -12.56
C LYS A 63 17.39 1.36 -13.20
N GLY A 64 17.07 2.39 -12.41
CA GLY A 64 16.65 3.70 -12.92
C GLY A 64 15.17 3.79 -13.37
N GLY A 65 14.37 2.74 -13.16
CA GLY A 65 12.99 2.63 -13.64
C GLY A 65 12.83 1.68 -14.83
N ILE A 66 11.57 1.46 -15.24
CA ILE A 66 11.22 0.67 -16.44
C ILE A 66 10.09 1.35 -17.20
N VAL A 67 10.07 1.14 -18.52
CA VAL A 67 8.94 1.46 -19.40
C VAL A 67 8.26 0.14 -19.76
N VAL A 68 6.93 0.16 -19.75
CA VAL A 68 6.07 -0.99 -20.06
C VAL A 68 5.07 -0.53 -21.10
N VAL A 69 5.00 -1.23 -22.23
CA VAL A 69 4.08 -0.94 -23.34
C VAL A 69 3.10 -2.10 -23.45
N ALA A 70 1.80 -1.81 -23.34
CA ALA A 70 0.73 -2.80 -23.34
C ALA A 70 -0.47 -2.29 -24.15
N GLU A 71 -1.26 -3.23 -24.67
CA GLU A 71 -2.48 -2.97 -25.43
C GLU A 71 -3.59 -3.94 -24.95
N GLY A 72 -4.68 -3.39 -24.42
CA GLY A 72 -5.70 -4.18 -23.75
C GLY A 72 -5.12 -5.00 -22.58
N GLU A 73 -5.30 -6.32 -22.63
CA GLU A 73 -4.73 -7.27 -21.66
C GLU A 73 -3.33 -7.78 -22.05
N SER A 74 -2.81 -7.37 -23.22
CA SER A 74 -1.54 -7.87 -23.76
C SER A 74 -0.35 -6.97 -23.43
N LEU A 75 0.71 -7.55 -22.86
CA LEU A 75 2.01 -6.89 -22.72
C LEU A 75 2.79 -6.98 -24.04
N LEU A 76 3.04 -5.85 -24.70
CA LEU A 76 3.78 -5.80 -25.97
C LEU A 76 5.30 -5.81 -25.75
N THR A 77 5.81 -4.97 -24.85
CA THR A 77 7.25 -4.94 -24.50
C THR A 77 7.51 -4.26 -23.16
N ALA A 78 8.69 -4.50 -22.57
CA ALA A 78 9.20 -3.76 -21.43
C ALA A 78 10.72 -3.56 -21.53
N TYR A 79 11.20 -2.37 -21.17
CA TYR A 79 12.61 -2.00 -21.24
C TYR A 79 13.00 -0.99 -20.15
N ASP A 80 14.28 -0.69 -20.03
CA ASP A 80 14.84 0.15 -18.96
C ASP A 80 14.57 1.63 -19.27
N PHE A 81 14.20 2.41 -18.25
CA PHE A 81 13.97 3.84 -18.44
C PHE A 81 15.31 4.58 -18.65
N ASP A 82 15.51 5.18 -19.84
CA ASP A 82 16.70 5.97 -20.17
C ASP A 82 16.33 7.46 -20.22
N SER A 83 16.53 8.15 -19.09
CA SER A 83 16.23 9.58 -18.91
C SER A 83 16.92 10.52 -19.90
N ARG A 84 17.95 10.05 -20.63
CA ARG A 84 18.63 10.82 -21.69
C ARG A 84 17.89 10.77 -23.04
N LYS A 85 17.03 9.76 -23.22
CA LYS A 85 16.25 9.53 -24.46
C LYS A 85 14.78 9.86 -24.29
N MET A 86 14.29 9.95 -23.05
CA MET A 86 12.88 10.05 -22.71
C MET A 86 12.68 11.24 -21.76
N ALA A 87 12.02 12.29 -22.24
CA ALA A 87 11.61 13.41 -21.40
C ALA A 87 10.26 13.08 -20.74
N TYR A 88 10.28 12.93 -19.41
CA TYR A 88 9.14 12.70 -18.51
C TYR A 88 9.32 13.55 -17.26
#